data_AF-A0A0U3SLQ9-F1
#
_entry.id   AF-A0A0U3SLQ9-F1
#
_cell.length_a   1.000
_cell.length_b   1.000
_cell.length_c   1.000
_cell.angle_alpha   90.00
_cell.angle_beta   90.00
_cell.angle_gamma   90.00
#
_symmetry.space_group_name_H-M   'P 1'
#
loop_
_entity.id
_entity.type
_entity.pdbx_description
1 polymer ?
#
loop_
_entity_poly.entity_id
_entity_poly.type
_entity_poly.pdbx_seq_one_letter_code
_entity_poly.pdbx_strand_id
1 'polypeptide(L)' 'MGAAQELGVFNGCQMMAALSPIIPGAQAWPKFTRNKSEQFEARLSLVEVLDSPSLFFKGMAGSRIPIA' A
#
# COMPACT_ATOMS: atom_id res chain seq x y z
N MET A 1 23.34 -9.40 -7.42
CA MET A 1 22.81 -9.25 -6.04
C MET A 1 21.35 -8.91 -6.16
N GLY A 2 20.44 -9.80 -5.72
CA GLY A 2 19.01 -9.50 -5.72
C GLY A 2 18.70 -8.44 -4.68
N ALA A 3 17.91 -7.43 -5.05
CA ALA A 3 17.32 -6.54 -4.04
C ALA A 3 16.41 -7.37 -3.13
N ALA A 4 16.30 -7.00 -1.85
CA ALA A 4 15.24 -7.55 -1.01
C ALA A 4 13.88 -6.97 -1.48
N GLN A 5 12.81 -7.76 -1.36
CA GLN A 5 11.44 -7.31 -1.64
C GLN A 5 10.60 -7.43 -0.38
N GLU A 6 9.84 -6.38 -0.07
CA GLU A 6 8.97 -6.33 1.10
C GLU A 6 7.54 -5.92 0.70
N LEU A 7 6.55 -6.48 1.39
CA LEU A 7 5.13 -6.14 1.23
C LEU A 7 4.51 -5.90 2.61
N GLY A 8 3.97 -4.69 2.81
CA GLY A 8 3.21 -4.35 4.01
C GLY A 8 1.71 -4.33 3.72
N VAL A 9 0.92 -5.11 4.46
CA VAL A 9 -0.54 -5.17 4.34
C VAL A 9 -1.18 -4.74 5.66
N PHE A 10 -2.20 -3.88 5.60
CA PHE A 10 -2.93 -3.36 6.76
C PHE A 10 -1.97 -2.74 7.82
N ASN A 11 -1.89 -3.31 9.02
CA ASN A 11 -0.96 -2.87 10.07
C ASN A 11 0.52 -2.91 9.60
N GLY A 12 0.88 -3.84 8.71
CA GLY A 12 2.21 -3.88 8.12
C GLY A 12 2.49 -2.66 7.23
N CYS A 13 1.49 -2.17 6.49
CA CYS A 13 1.61 -0.95 5.69
C CYS A 13 1.80 0.28 6.58
N GLN A 14 1.06 0.35 7.70
CA GLN A 14 1.19 1.43 8.69
C GLN A 14 2.59 1.45 9.33
N MET A 15 3.10 0.28 9.73
CA MET A 15 4.44 0.13 10.27
C MET A 15 5.50 0.58 9.26
N MET A 16 5.43 0.10 8.02
CA MET A 16 6.38 0.47 6.95
C MET A 16 6.34 1.97 6.65
N ALA A 17 5.16 2.59 6.63
CA ALA A 17 5.02 4.05 6.47
C ALA A 17 5.69 4.83 7.61
N ALA A 18 5.60 4.33 8.85
CA ALA A 18 6.30 4.92 10.00
C ALA A 18 7.84 4.76 9.92
N LEU A 19 8.31 3.70 9.26
CA LEU A 19 9.72 3.44 8.99
C LEU A 19 10.25 4.09 7.70
N SER A 20 9.43 4.88 6.98
CA SER A 20 9.86 5.58 5.76
C SER A 20 11.19 6.36 5.85
N PRO A 21 11.61 6.95 7.01
CA PRO A 21 12.91 7.62 7.09
C PRO A 21 14.13 6.72 6.87
N ILE A 22 13.99 5.40 7.07
CA ILE A 22 15.07 4.43 6.87
C ILE A 22 14.91 3.59 5.59
N ILE A 23 13.81 3.77 4.85
CA ILE A 23 13.52 3.03 3.62
C ILE A 23 13.93 3.90 2.41
N PRO A 24 14.90 3.47 1.59
CA PRO A 24 15.28 4.21 0.39
C PRO A 24 14.10 4.42 -0.58
N GLY A 25 13.90 5.65 -1.04
CA GLY A 25 12.83 6.01 -2.00
C GLY A 25 11.44 6.23 -1.38
N ALA A 26 11.29 6.12 -0.06
CA ALA A 26 10.00 6.24 0.63
C ALA A 26 9.66 7.68 1.09
N GLN A 27 10.39 8.71 0.66
CA GLN A 27 10.24 10.07 1.19
C GLN A 27 8.85 10.69 0.96
N ALA A 28 8.15 10.24 -0.09
CA ALA A 28 6.82 10.72 -0.45
C ALA A 28 5.69 9.86 0.15
N TRP A 29 5.99 8.83 0.95
CA TRP A 29 4.96 7.96 1.51
C TRP A 29 4.08 8.72 2.51
N PRO A 30 2.75 8.57 2.42
CA PRO A 30 1.84 9.22 3.36
C PRO A 30 1.85 8.51 4.72
N LYS A 31 1.33 9.21 5.74
CA LYS A 31 0.98 8.58 7.02
C LYS A 31 -0.46 8.09 6.97
N PHE A 32 -0.69 6.90 7.50
CA PHE A 32 -2.04 6.39 7.73
C PHE A 32 -2.52 6.83 9.12
N THR A 33 -3.66 7.50 9.18
CA THR A 33 -4.27 8.03 10.40
C THR A 33 -5.70 7.52 10.56
N ARG A 34 -6.41 7.99 11.59
CA ARG A 34 -7.80 7.62 11.81
C ARG A 34 -8.67 7.95 10.58
N ASN A 35 -9.58 7.05 10.25
CA ASN A 35 -10.57 7.22 9.19
C ASN A 35 -11.46 8.45 9.48
N LYS A 36 -11.88 9.14 8.43
CA LYS A 36 -12.81 10.28 8.54
C LYS A 36 -14.17 9.90 9.15
N SER A 37 -14.60 8.66 8.99
CA SER A 37 -15.82 8.12 9.61
C SER A 37 -15.68 7.87 11.11
N GLU A 38 -14.46 7.96 11.64
CA GLU A 38 -14.08 7.69 13.03
C GLU A 38 -14.35 6.27 13.53
N GLN A 39 -14.73 5.35 12.63
CA GLN A 39 -15.08 3.97 12.90
C GLN A 39 -14.12 3.00 12.19
N PHE A 40 -14.12 1.76 12.67
CA PHE A 40 -13.53 0.65 11.94
C PHE A 40 -14.41 0.30 10.73
N GLU A 41 -13.81 0.07 9.57
CA GLU A 41 -14.52 -0.24 8.33
C GLU A 41 -14.08 -1.62 7.82
N ALA A 42 -14.98 -2.61 7.91
CA ALA A 42 -14.84 -3.90 7.24
C ALA A 42 -15.69 -3.86 5.96
N ARG A 43 -15.06 -3.75 4.80
CA ARG A 43 -15.74 -3.58 3.52
C ARG A 43 -15.11 -4.44 2.44
N LEU A 44 -15.91 -4.90 1.49
CA LEU A 44 -15.42 -5.34 0.20
C LEU A 44 -15.43 -4.12 -0.74
N SER A 45 -14.25 -3.57 -1.01
CA SER A 45 -14.11 -2.32 -1.78
C SER A 45 -13.59 -2.62 -3.19
N LEU A 46 -14.19 -2.01 -4.21
CA LEU A 46 -13.68 -2.08 -5.59
C LEU A 46 -12.51 -1.11 -5.74
N VAL A 47 -11.35 -1.63 -6.15
CA VAL A 47 -10.14 -0.82 -6.38
C VAL A 47 -9.65 -0.98 -7.82
N GLU A 48 -8.91 0.01 -8.31
CA GLU A 48 -8.20 -0.02 -9.59
C GLU A 48 -6.70 -0.09 -9.33
N VAL A 49 -6.00 -0.98 -10.03
CA VAL A 49 -4.53 -1.02 -10.01
C VAL A 49 -4.00 0.04 -10.95
N LEU A 50 -3.36 1.08 -10.41
CA LEU A 50 -2.72 2.13 -11.19
C LEU A 50 -1.33 1.71 -11.66
N ASP A 51 -0.85 2.34 -12.74
CA ASP A 51 0.52 2.17 -13.20
C ASP A 51 1.52 2.71 -12.16
N SER A 52 2.55 1.91 -11.85
CA SER A 52 3.51 2.21 -10.78
C SER A 52 4.78 1.37 -10.91
N PRO A 53 5.90 1.75 -10.26
CA PRO A 53 7.12 0.94 -10.25
C PRO A 53 7.03 -0.33 -9.38
N SER A 54 5.86 -0.69 -8.85
CA SER A 54 5.68 -1.87 -8.00
C SER A 54 5.92 -3.18 -8.78
N LEU A 55 6.89 -3.96 -8.33
CA LEU A 55 7.18 -5.29 -8.89
C LEU A 55 6.02 -6.28 -8.67
N PHE A 56 5.26 -6.12 -7.58
CA PHE A 56 4.15 -7.00 -7.22
C PHE A 56 2.92 -6.82 -8.11
N PHE A 57 2.78 -5.66 -8.79
CA PHE A 57 1.62 -5.33 -9.61
C PHE A 57 1.93 -5.30 -11.12
N LYS A 58 3.07 -5.88 -11.53
CA LYS A 58 3.48 -5.93 -12.94
C LYS A 58 2.41 -6.62 -13.79
N GLY A 59 1.96 -5.95 -14.84
CA GLY A 59 0.94 -6.47 -15.77
C GLY A 59 -0.51 -6.35 -15.28
N MET A 60 -0.74 -5.73 -14.11
CA MET A 60 -2.09 -5.59 -13.55
C MET A 60 -2.71 -4.19 -13.76
N ALA A 61 -1.95 -3.21 -14.27
CA ALA A 61 -2.44 -1.85 -14.46
C ALA A 61 -3.75 -1.80 -15.26
N GLY A 62 -4.73 -1.03 -14.75
CA GLY A 62 -6.09 -0.93 -15.30
C GLY A 62 -7.07 -1.99 -14.81
N SER A 63 -6.62 -3.02 -14.08
CA SER A 63 -7.51 -4.02 -13.50
C SER A 63 -8.39 -3.43 -12.41
N ARG A 64 -9.69 -3.77 -12.41
CA ARG A 64 -10.65 -3.38 -11.37
C ARG A 64 -11.12 -4.62 -10.61
N ILE A 65 -10.79 -4.68 -9.32
CA ILE A 65 -10.91 -5.91 -8.52
C ILE A 65 -11.48 -5.56 -7.14
N PRO A 66 -12.45 -6.32 -6.61
CA PRO A 66 -12.88 -6.17 -5.23
C PRO A 66 -11.82 -6.73 -4.26
N ILE A 67 -11.49 -5.98 -3.20
CA ILE A 67 -10.54 -6.36 -2.15
C ILE A 67 -11.13 -6.13 -0.75
N ALA A 68 -10.68 -6.95 0.22
CA ALA A 68 -11.08 -6.90 1.62
C ALA A 68 -10.29 -5.87 2.43
#